data_AF-A0A1F8GME4-F1
#
_entry.id   AF-A0A1F8GME4-F1
#
_cell.length_a   1.000
_cell.length_b   1.000
_cell.length_c   1.000
_cell.angle_alpha   90.00
_cell.angle_beta   90.00
_cell.angle_gamma   90.00
#
_symmetry.space_group_name_H-M   'P 1'
#
loop_
_entity.id
_entity.type
_entity.pdbx_description
1 polymer ?
#
loop_
_entity_poly.entity_id
_entity_poly.type
_entity_poly.pdbx_seq_one_letter_code
_entity_poly.pdbx_strand_id
1 'polypeptide(L)'
;MGQNKILLIIIILLGLVAGYFYYTEAAGEPDPPIPLPIDIEKDDLKSAANINLDFSVFENETYKTLIQFGESPVKPGNTGKTNVFAPIE
;
A
#
# COMPACT_ATOMS: atom_id res chain seq x y z
N MET A 1 42.04 43.29 -3.08
CA MET A 1 40.61 42.92 -2.99
C MET A 1 40.00 43.77 -1.87
N GLY A 2 38.90 44.49 -2.11
CA GLY A 2 38.36 45.44 -1.11
C GLY A 2 37.94 44.73 0.19
N GLN A 3 38.18 45.36 1.33
CA GLN A 3 37.92 44.82 2.68
C GLN A 3 36.47 44.29 2.83
N ASN A 4 35.51 45.00 2.23
CA ASN A 4 34.10 44.61 2.20
C ASN A 4 33.83 43.30 1.43
N LYS A 5 34.60 43.03 0.37
CA LYS A 5 34.48 41.78 -0.40
C LYS A 5 35.00 40.59 0.40
N ILE A 6 36.06 40.79 1.18
CA ILE A 6 36.64 39.75 2.04
C ILE A 6 35.67 39.41 3.18
N LEU A 7 35.07 40.42 3.83
CA LEU A 7 34.05 40.23 4.86
C LEU A 7 32.86 39.42 4.32
N LEU A 8 32.36 39.78 3.13
CA LEU A 8 31.22 39.11 2.50
C LEU A 8 31.53 37.64 2.17
N ILE A 9 32.74 37.34 1.68
CA ILE A 9 33.19 35.97 1.43
C ILE A 9 33.21 35.15 2.73
N ILE A 10 33.69 35.74 3.83
CA ILE A 10 33.75 35.06 5.13
C ILE A 10 32.34 34.76 5.66
N ILE A 11 31.40 35.70 5.52
CA ILE A 11 30.00 35.50 5.95
C ILE A 11 29.35 34.35 5.15
N ILE A 12 29.58 34.30 3.83
CA ILE A 12 29.06 33.22 2.98
C ILE A 12 29.66 31.86 3.38
N LEU A 13 30.97 31.81 3.63
CA LEU A 13 31.65 30.59 4.06
C LEU A 13 31.12 30.09 5.42
N LEU A 14 30.93 31.00 6.38
CA LEU A 14 30.34 30.68 7.68
C LEU A 14 28.92 30.12 7.54
N GLY A 15 28.10 30.72 6.67
CA GLY A 15 26.75 30.23 6.38
C GLY A 15 26.73 28.84 5.76
N LEU A 16 27.64 28.56 4.82
CA LEU A 16 27.78 27.24 4.21
C LEU A 16 28.21 26.17 5.23
N VAL A 17 29.17 26.50 6.09
CA VAL A 17 29.66 25.58 7.13
C VAL A 17 28.55 25.29 8.14
N ALA A 18 27.86 26.32 8.65
CA ALA A 18 26.76 26.16 9.58
C ALA A 18 25.59 25.38 8.97
N GLY A 19 25.24 25.67 7.71
CA GLY A 19 24.20 24.96 6.98
C GLY A 19 24.53 23.49 6.74
N TYR A 20 25.79 23.17 6.46
CA TYR A 20 26.26 21.79 6.32
C TYR A 20 26.08 21.01 7.62
N PHE A 21 26.54 21.56 8.75
CA PHE A 21 26.38 20.92 10.05
C PHE A 21 24.90 20.72 10.41
N TYR A 22 24.06 21.75 10.22
CA TYR A 22 22.62 21.65 10.44
C TYR A 22 21.97 20.57 9.58
N TYR A 23 22.33 20.48 8.30
CA TYR A 23 21.80 19.46 7.40
C TYR A 23 22.23 18.05 7.82
N THR A 24 23.50 17.85 8.18
CA THR A 24 23.99 16.55 8.60
C THR A 24 23.42 16.08 9.93
N GLU A 25 23.11 17.00 10.84
CA GLU A 25 22.49 16.69 12.12
C GLU A 25 20.98 16.45 11.97
N ALA A 26 20.31 17.20 11.07
CA ALA A 26 18.90 17.02 10.73
C ALA A 26 18.62 15.84 9.80
N ALA A 27 19.64 15.30 9.11
CA ALA A 27 19.49 14.20 8.17
C ALA A 27 19.16 12.85 8.84
N GLY A 28 19.26 12.76 10.17
CA GLY A 28 18.91 11.56 10.94
C GLY A 28 19.77 10.34 10.60
N GLU A 29 19.70 9.32 11.45
CA GLU A 29 20.24 8.01 11.08
C GLU A 29 19.41 7.44 9.91
N PRO A 30 20.02 6.76 8.94
CA PRO A 30 19.27 6.05 7.92
C PRO A 30 18.30 5.09 8.62
N ASP A 31 17.03 5.07 8.18
CA ASP A 31 16.07 4.10 8.71
C ASP A 31 16.69 2.70 8.67
N PRO A 32 16.58 1.92 9.77
CA PRO A 32 17.15 0.59 9.80
C PRO A 32 16.59 -0.21 8.62
N PRO A 33 17.41 -1.03 7.95
CA PRO A 33 16.94 -1.82 6.82
C PRO A 33 15.73 -2.63 7.26
N ILE A 34 14.57 -2.30 6.69
CA ILE A 34 13.34 -3.04 6.92
C ILE A 34 13.63 -4.45 6.44
N PRO A 35 13.46 -5.50 7.27
CA PRO A 35 13.61 -6.86 6.81
C PRO A 35 12.64 -7.04 5.66
N LEU A 36 13.18 -7.36 4.48
CA LEU A 36 12.36 -7.72 3.33
C LEU A 36 11.42 -8.84 3.79
N PRO A 37 10.13 -8.79 3.40
CA PRO A 37 9.26 -9.95 3.60
C PRO A 37 9.99 -11.17 3.08
N ILE A 38 10.05 -12.22 3.89
CA ILE A 38 10.58 -13.52 3.47
C ILE A 38 9.95 -13.80 2.10
N ASP A 39 10.77 -14.04 1.08
CA ASP A 39 10.28 -14.49 -0.22
C ASP A 39 9.56 -15.82 0.07
N ILE A 40 8.26 -15.74 0.30
CA ILE A 40 7.39 -16.89 0.33
C ILE A 40 7.52 -17.42 -1.08
N GLU A 41 8.20 -18.56 -1.19
CA GLU A 41 8.46 -19.27 -2.42
C GLU A 41 7.21 -19.15 -3.30
N LYS A 42 7.32 -18.50 -4.45
CA LYS A 42 6.24 -18.34 -5.45
C LYS A 42 5.89 -19.69 -6.10
N ASP A 43 5.90 -20.76 -5.31
CA ASP A 43 5.65 -22.14 -5.73
C ASP A 43 4.25 -22.64 -5.37
N ASP A 44 3.44 -21.80 -4.73
CA ASP A 44 2.07 -22.14 -4.36
C ASP A 44 1.07 -22.02 -5.54
N LEU A 45 1.55 -21.71 -6.75
CA LEU A 45 0.78 -21.75 -7.99
C LEU A 45 0.96 -23.06 -8.76
N LYS A 46 1.98 -23.87 -8.44
CA LYS A 46 2.12 -25.22 -9.02
C LYS A 46 1.02 -26.16 -8.51
N SER A 47 0.55 -25.96 -7.28
CA SER A 47 -0.62 -26.65 -6.71
C SER A 47 -1.92 -26.24 -7.42
N ALA A 48 -2.02 -24.96 -7.84
CA ALA A 48 -3.16 -24.45 -8.60
C ALA A 48 -3.20 -24.92 -10.07
N ALA A 49 -2.07 -25.34 -10.64
CA ALA A 49 -1.97 -25.79 -12.03
C ALA A 49 -2.84 -27.02 -12.35
N ASN A 50 -3.19 -27.83 -11.34
CA ASN A 50 -4.01 -29.03 -11.48
C ASN A 50 -5.43 -28.86 -10.91
N ILE A 51 -5.87 -27.64 -10.62
CA ILE A 51 -7.26 -27.41 -10.18
C ILE A 51 -8.16 -27.57 -11.40
N ASN A 52 -8.87 -28.69 -11.47
CA ASN A 52 -9.98 -28.86 -12.38
C ASN A 52 -11.25 -28.34 -11.70
N LEU A 53 -11.73 -27.18 -12.16
CA LEU A 53 -12.96 -26.59 -11.64
C LEU A 53 -14.16 -27.36 -12.21
N ASP A 54 -14.91 -28.02 -11.33
CA ASP A 54 -16.14 -28.71 -11.70
C ASP A 54 -17.29 -27.71 -11.85
N PHE A 55 -17.65 -27.41 -13.10
CA PHE A 55 -18.75 -26.52 -13.45
C PHE A 55 -20.10 -27.23 -13.56
N SER A 56 -20.19 -28.53 -13.22
CA SER A 56 -21.43 -29.30 -13.28
C SER A 56 -22.57 -28.71 -12.43
N VAL A 57 -22.24 -27.91 -11.41
CA VAL A 57 -23.24 -27.17 -10.61
C VAL A 57 -24.11 -26.24 -11.47
N PHE A 58 -23.56 -25.67 -12.55
CA PHE A 58 -24.30 -24.79 -13.45
C PHE A 58 -25.23 -25.54 -14.41
N GLU A 59 -25.08 -26.86 -14.52
CA GLU A 59 -25.94 -27.70 -15.35
C GLU A 59 -27.30 -27.99 -14.71
N ASN A 60 -27.42 -27.77 -13.40
CA ASN A 60 -28.68 -27.95 -12.67
C ASN A 60 -29.71 -26.90 -13.12
N GLU A 61 -30.91 -27.38 -13.45
CA GLU A 61 -32.02 -26.56 -13.95
C GLU A 61 -32.37 -25.38 -13.04
N THR A 62 -32.15 -25.50 -11.72
CA THR A 62 -32.36 -24.42 -10.75
C THR A 62 -31.45 -23.22 -11.02
N TYR A 63 -30.20 -23.46 -11.45
CA TYR A 63 -29.25 -22.39 -11.82
C TYR A 63 -29.56 -21.83 -13.21
N LYS A 64 -30.03 -22.66 -14.14
CA LYS A 64 -30.42 -22.24 -15.50
C LYS A 64 -31.68 -21.38 -15.52
N THR A 65 -32.61 -21.67 -14.63
CA THR A 65 -33.91 -21.00 -14.55
C THR A 65 -33.85 -19.65 -13.83
N LEU A 66 -32.67 -19.25 -13.31
CA LEU A 66 -32.46 -17.99 -12.58
C LEU A 66 -33.58 -17.74 -11.56
N ILE A 67 -34.05 -18.80 -10.89
CA ILE A 67 -35.14 -18.69 -9.93
C ILE A 67 -34.65 -17.80 -8.80
N GLN A 68 -35.19 -16.58 -8.75
CA GLN A 68 -34.86 -15.63 -7.72
C GLN A 68 -35.54 -16.06 -6.43
N PHE A 69 -34.79 -16.66 -5.52
CA PHE A 69 -35.26 -16.95 -4.18
C PHE A 69 -35.22 -15.65 -3.35
N GLY A 70 -36.38 -15.06 -3.07
CA GLY A 70 -36.52 -13.85 -2.26
C GLY A 70 -37.40 -12.77 -2.91
N GLU A 71 -37.65 -11.67 -2.20
CA GLU A 71 -38.34 -10.52 -2.77
C GLU A 71 -37.48 -9.83 -3.85
N SER A 72 -38.10 -9.57 -5.01
CA SER A 72 -37.49 -8.80 -6.09
C SER A 72 -38.39 -7.62 -6.45
N PRO A 73 -37.88 -6.39 -6.42
CA PRO A 73 -36.54 -5.99 -5.99
C PRO A 73 -36.35 -6.14 -4.47
N VAL A 74 -35.14 -6.54 -4.05
CA VAL A 74 -34.75 -6.50 -2.63
C VAL A 74 -34.79 -5.03 -2.20
N LYS A 75 -35.49 -4.74 -1.10
CA LYS A 75 -35.40 -3.45 -0.40
C LYS A 75 -34.37 -3.59 0.72
N PRO A 76 -33.08 -3.32 0.46
CA PRO A 76 -32.09 -3.35 1.53
C PRO A 76 -32.52 -2.34 2.61
N GLY A 77 -32.65 -2.80 3.84
CA GLY A 77 -32.84 -1.90 4.99
C GLY A 77 -31.57 -1.08 5.25
N ASN A 78 -31.65 -0.10 6.15
CA ASN A 78 -30.50 0.72 6.57
C ASN A 78 -29.45 -0.04 7.40
N THR A 79 -29.42 -1.37 7.32
CA THR A 79 -28.53 -2.24 8.10
C THR A 79 -27.50 -2.89 7.19
N GLY A 80 -26.24 -2.71 7.55
CA GLY A 80 -25.08 -3.23 6.83
C GLY A 80 -23.87 -2.32 7.06
N LYS A 81 -22.65 -2.86 6.94
CA LYS A 81 -21.47 -2.00 6.85
C LYS A 81 -21.43 -1.38 5.45
N THR A 82 -21.26 -0.07 5.37
CA THR A 82 -20.99 0.63 4.09
C THR A 82 -19.81 0.02 3.35
N ASN A 83 -18.85 -0.56 4.09
CA ASN A 83 -17.77 -1.37 3.55
C ASN A 83 -17.60 -2.66 4.37
N VAL A 84 -17.92 -3.80 3.77
CA VAL A 84 -17.78 -5.12 4.40
C VAL A 84 -16.33 -5.55 4.61
N PHE A 85 -15.37 -4.85 3.99
CA PHE A 85 -13.93 -5.10 4.10
C PHE A 85 -13.20 -4.05 4.93
N ALA A 86 -13.91 -3.09 5.53
CA ALA A 86 -13.26 -2.18 6.48
C ALA A 86 -12.81 -2.96 7.72
N PRO A 87 -11.59 -2.70 8.24
CA PRO A 87 -11.11 -3.29 9.49
C PRO A 87 -12.11 -3.05 10.62
N ILE A 88 -12.17 -4.01 11.54
CA ILE A 88 -12.92 -3.83 12.79
C ILE A 88 -11.97 -3.05 13.71
N GLU A 89 -12.35 -1.83 14.09
CA GLU A 89 -11.70 -1.12 15.21
C GLU A 89 -11.95 -1.83 16.54
#